data_AF-A0A968QAA0-F1
#
_entry.id   AF-A0A968QAA0-F1
#
_cell.length_a   1.000
_cell.length_b   1.000
_cell.length_c   1.000
_cell.angle_alpha   90.00
_cell.angle_beta   90.00
_cell.angle_gamma   90.00
#
_symmetry.space_group_name_H-M   'P 1'
#
loop_
_entity.id
_entity.type
_entity.pdbx_description
1 polymer ?
#
loop_
_entity_poly.entity_id
_entity_poly.type
_entity_poly.pdbx_seq_one_letter_code
_entity_poly.pdbx_strand_id
1 'polypeptide(L)' 'MSESIGLRLERYTLKRRQEVLMVHLETATGESDTVMIFAGFSSSLVMPTAFDPDILIIPDDSSINSIDRLVSPYNPN' A
#
# COMPACT_ATOMS: atom_id res chain seq x y z
N MET A 1 -11.52 -17.79 -3.15
CA MET A 1 -10.70 -17.15 -2.11
C MET A 1 -10.86 -15.66 -2.27
N SER A 2 -11.12 -14.93 -1.19
CA SER A 2 -11.18 -13.47 -1.21
C SER A 2 -9.79 -12.93 -1.51
N GLU A 3 -9.64 -12.00 -2.44
CA GLU A 3 -8.34 -11.37 -2.72
C GLU A 3 -7.92 -10.50 -1.53
N SER A 4 -6.62 -10.52 -1.21
CA SER A 4 -6.04 -9.68 -0.16
C SER A 4 -6.33 -8.20 -0.43
N ILE A 5 -6.42 -7.41 0.64
CA ILE A 5 -6.72 -5.98 0.50
C ILE A 5 -5.61 -5.25 -0.26
N GLY A 6 -4.34 -5.61 -0.04
CA GLY A 6 -3.19 -5.06 -0.77
C GLY A 6 -3.31 -5.25 -2.28
N LEU A 7 -3.59 -6.48 -2.73
CA LEU A 7 -3.73 -6.80 -4.16
C LEU A 7 -4.89 -6.03 -4.81
N ARG A 8 -5.99 -5.82 -4.06
CA ARG A 8 -7.13 -5.03 -4.55
C ARG A 8 -6.75 -3.56 -4.75
N LEU A 9 -5.94 -2.99 -3.87
CA LEU A 9 -5.46 -1.61 -3.96
C LEU A 9 -4.42 -1.44 -5.08
N GLU A 10 -3.52 -2.40 -5.26
CA GLU A 10 -2.58 -2.43 -6.39
C GLU A 10 -3.33 -2.44 -7.74
N ARG A 11 -4.32 -3.32 -7.90
CA ARG A 11 -5.16 -3.37 -9.10
C ARG A 11 -5.98 -2.11 -9.32
N TYR A 12 -6.38 -1.43 -8.24
CA TYR A 12 -7.03 -0.13 -8.34
C TYR A 12 -6.09 0.90 -9.00
N THR A 13 -4.84 1.00 -8.54
CA THR A 13 -3.86 1.96 -9.09
C THR A 13 -3.44 1.62 -10.53
N LEU A 14 -3.47 0.35 -10.93
CA LEU A 14 -3.29 -0.04 -12.34
C LEU A 14 -4.34 0.58 -13.27
N LYS A 15 -5.59 0.70 -12.79
CA LYS A 15 -6.70 1.33 -13.53
C LYS A 15 -6.70 2.86 -13.42
N ARG A 16 -6.05 3.42 -12.40
CA ARG A 16 -6.01 4.86 -12.10
C ARG A 16 -4.58 5.34 -11.94
N ARG A 17 -3.82 5.35 -13.03
CA ARG A 17 -2.39 5.69 -13.04
C ARG A 17 -2.08 7.14 -12.63
N GLN A 18 -3.08 8.02 -12.60
CA GLN A 18 -2.95 9.38 -12.08
C GLN A 18 -3.13 9.48 -10.55
N GLU A 19 -3.39 8.36 -9.86
CA GLU A 19 -3.56 8.31 -8.41
C GLU A 19 -2.43 7.53 -7.76
N VAL A 20 -1.93 8.06 -6.63
CA VAL A 20 -1.08 7.36 -5.67
C VAL A 20 -1.91 7.15 -4.42
N LEU A 21 -1.89 5.94 -3.86
CA LEU A 21 -2.52 5.66 -2.58
C LEU A 21 -1.46 5.69 -1.48
N MET A 22 -1.72 6.44 -0.41
CA MET A 22 -0.95 6.36 0.81
C MET A 22 -1.83 5.68 1.86
N VAL A 23 -1.50 4.45 2.20
CA VAL A 23 -2.28 3.59 3.09
C VAL A 23 -1.63 3.62 4.45
N HIS A 24 -2.34 4.16 5.43
CA HIS A 24 -1.92 4.12 6.84
C HIS A 24 -2.53 2.90 7.48
N LEU A 25 -1.68 2.06 8.06
CA LEU A 25 -2.10 0.80 8.64
C LEU A 25 -1.38 0.51 9.95
N GLU A 26 -1.94 -0.43 10.68
CA GLU A 26 -1.34 -1.02 11.88
C GLU A 26 -1.21 -2.52 11.65
N THR A 27 -0.03 -3.07 11.89
CA THR A 27 0.21 -4.52 11.81
C THR A 27 -0.44 -5.24 12.99
N ALA A 28 -0.57 -6.57 12.91
CA ALA A 28 -1.05 -7.36 14.04
C ALA A 28 -0.14 -7.28 15.30
N THR A 29 1.12 -6.84 15.13
CA THR A 29 2.05 -6.57 16.24
C THR A 29 1.83 -5.21 16.90
N GLY A 30 0.91 -4.38 16.38
CA GLY A 30 0.64 -3.03 16.87
C GLY A 30 1.59 -1.97 16.31
N GLU A 31 2.38 -2.31 15.28
CA GLU A 31 3.31 -1.38 14.65
C GLU A 31 2.60 -0.59 13.56
N SER A 32 2.72 0.74 13.60
CA SER A 32 2.19 1.60 12.56
C SER A 32 3.10 1.58 11.33
N ASP A 33 2.50 1.45 10.16
CA ASP A 33 3.21 1.56 8.88
C ASP A 33 2.42 2.47 7.91
N THR A 34 3.14 2.99 6.93
CA THR A 34 2.57 3.71 5.80
C THR A 34 3.06 3.07 4.51
N VAL A 35 2.13 2.51 3.74
CA VAL A 35 2.41 1.84 2.48
C VAL A 35 1.95 2.74 1.33
N MET A 36 2.88 3.10 0.46
CA MET A 36 2.59 3.80 -0.78
C MET A 36 2.30 2.79 -1.89
N ILE A 37 1.19 2.97 -2.61
CA ILE A 37 0.80 2.11 -3.74
C ILE A 37 0.65 2.97 -4.99
N PHE A 38 1.38 2.59 -6.04
CA PHE A 38 1.35 3.27 -7.33
C PHE A 38 1.57 2.29 -8.49
N ALA A 39 0.74 2.43 -9.53
CA ALA A 39 0.86 1.66 -10.77
C ALA A 39 1.01 0.13 -10.58
N GLY A 40 0.33 -0.43 -9.57
CA GLY A 40 0.37 -1.87 -9.25
C GLY A 40 1.53 -2.30 -8.36
N PHE A 41 2.36 -1.37 -7.88
CA PHE A 41 3.44 -1.64 -6.94
C PHE A 41 3.12 -1.04 -5.59
N SER A 42 3.46 -1.74 -4.52
CA SER A 42 3.39 -1.27 -3.14
C SER A 42 4.80 -1.11 -2.57
N SER A 43 4.98 -0.20 -1.61
CA SER A 43 6.24 0.00 -0.88
C SER A 43 5.95 0.54 0.50
N SER A 44 6.48 -0.12 1.53
CA SER A 44 6.45 0.39 2.91
C SER A 44 7.44 1.53 3.07
N LEU A 45 7.03 2.59 3.78
CA LEU A 45 7.88 3.75 4.09
C LEU A 45 8.58 3.63 5.44
N VAL A 46 8.13 2.72 6.32
CA VAL A 46 8.67 2.56 7.67
C VAL A 46 9.41 1.23 7.81
N MET A 47 8.90 0.16 7.21
CA MET A 47 9.47 -1.18 7.28
C MET A 47 10.38 -1.47 6.08
N PRO A 48 11.38 -2.35 6.24
CA PRO A 48 12.18 -2.84 5.12
C PRO A 48 11.26 -3.46 4.07
N THR A 49 11.28 -2.93 2.85
CA THR A 49 10.58 -3.57 1.74
C THR A 49 11.27 -4.90 1.45
N ALA A 50 10.52 -6.00 1.49
CA ALA A 50 11.05 -7.32 1.15
C ALA A 50 11.61 -7.28 -0.28
N PHE A 51 12.78 -7.89 -0.50
CA PHE A 51 13.38 -7.97 -1.83
C PHE A 51 12.57 -8.88 -2.77
N ASP A 52 11.83 -9.83 -2.20
CA ASP A 52 10.96 -10.74 -2.94
C ASP A 52 9.63 -10.03 -3.30
N PRO A 53 9.35 -9.80 -4.58
CA PRO A 53 8.13 -9.11 -5.04
C PRO A 53 6.85 -9.92 -4.83
N ASP A 54 6.95 -11.22 -4.51
CA ASP A 54 5.78 -12.07 -4.25
C ASP A 54 5.31 -11.98 -2.78
N ILE A 55 6.06 -11.28 -1.91
CA ILE A 55 5.68 -11.05 -0.51
C ILE A 55 4.73 -9.85 -0.44
N LEU A 56 3.53 -10.10 0.11
CA LEU A 56 2.55 -9.06 0.36
C LEU A 56 3.11 -8.01 1.32
N ILE A 57 3.17 -6.76 0.88
CA ILE A 57 3.62 -5.62 1.70
C ILE A 57 2.55 -5.19 2.72
N ILE A 58 1.27 -5.47 2.42
CA ILE A 58 0.16 -5.32 3.37
C ILE A 58 -0.27 -6.71 3.79
N PRO A 59 0.10 -7.17 5.00
CA PRO A 59 -0.39 -8.42 5.58
C PRO A 59 -1.93 -8.47 5.66
N ASP A 60 -2.50 -9.66 5.55
CA ASP A 60 -3.97 -9.85 5.62
C ASP A 60 -4.56 -9.56 7.01
N ASP A 61 -3.73 -9.58 8.04
CA ASP A 61 -4.08 -9.28 9.44
C ASP A 61 -3.83 -7.82 9.83
N SER A 62 -3.35 -6.98 8.91
CA SER A 62 -3.20 -5.54 9.14
C SER A 62 -4.56 -4.81 9.15
N SER A 63 -4.70 -3.86 10.07
CA SER A 63 -5.82 -2.93 10.10
C SER A 63 -5.49 -1.69 9.28
N ILE A 64 -6.30 -1.38 8.27
CA ILE A 64 -6.18 -0.12 7.54
C ILE A 64 -6.92 0.98 8.31
N ASN A 65 -6.17 1.99 8.74
CA ASN A 65 -6.69 3.12 9.51
C ASN A 65 -7.23 4.21 8.58
N SER A 66 -6.50 4.52 7.50
CA SER A 66 -6.93 5.49 6.48
C SER A 66 -6.22 5.25 5.15
N ILE A 67 -6.81 5.79 4.08
CA ILE A 67 -6.19 5.80 2.75
C ILE A 67 -6.33 7.20 2.16
N ASP A 68 -5.20 7.86 1.97
CA ASP A 68 -5.13 9.12 1.25
C ASP A 68 -4.95 8.87 -0.24
N ARG A 69 -5.73 9.59 -1.05
CA ARG A 69 -5.66 9.55 -2.51
C ARG A 69 -4.96 10.80 -3.01
N LEU A 70 -3.75 10.61 -3.50
CA LEU A 70 -2.86 11.67 -3.96
C LEU A 70 -2.80 11.70 -5.49
N VAL A 71 -2.50 12.86 -6.06
CA VAL A 71 -2.32 13.02 -7.51
C VAL A 71 -0.89 12.64 -7.89
N SER A 72 -0.72 11.92 -9.00
CA SER A 72 0.56 11.65 -9.64
C SER A 72 0.87 12.70 -10.72
N PRO A 73 2.13 13.16 -10.87
CA PRO A 73 3.30 12.78 -10.09
C PRO A 73 3.20 13.31 -8.65
N TYR A 74 3.58 12.47 -7.69
CA TYR A 74 3.59 12.87 -6.28
C TYR A 74 4.64 13.96 -6.06
N ASN A 75 4.22 15.12 -5.54
CA ASN A 75 5.11 16.22 -5.17
C ASN A 75 5.22 16.27 -3.64
N PRO A 76 6.40 15.97 -3.06
CA PRO A 76 6.62 15.99 -1.61
C PRO A 76 6.98 17.36 -1.03
N ASN A 77 7.04 18.44 -1.85
CA ASN A 77 7.39 19.79 -1.40
C ASN A 77 6.23 20.55 -0.75
#